data_AF-A0A815Z2K4-F1
#
_entry.id   AF-A0A815Z2K4-F1
#
_cell.length_a   1.000
_cell.length_b   1.000
_cell.length_c   1.000
_cell.angle_alpha   90.00
_cell.angle_beta   90.00
_cell.angle_gamma   90.00
#
_symmetry.space_group_name_H-M   'P 1'
#
loop_
_entity.id
_entity.type
_entity.pdbx_description
1 polymer ?
#
loop_
_entity_poly.entity_id
_entity_poly.type
_entity_poly.pdbx_seq_one_letter_code
_entity_poly.pdbx_strand_id
1 'polypeptide(L)'
;NEQMTIIFRSGLFNSSSNTYVTGLVWYAHSKGASHAEDFVVSWRGVLNYFVLDNWQLCYNLLLSTNYTTCGAVLAFDRVRKAGWNTYYAGNMWWAKCSHVNRLTRLEAFDLKDRHLAELYVTSEPAVGHFNCHFINLNILINFNKQTANCTINQPMFWARW
;
A
#
# COMPACT_ATOMS: atom_id res chain seq x y z
N ASN A 1 14.08 -15.75 0.32
CA ASN A 1 14.51 -15.10 1.57
C ASN A 1 14.57 -13.61 1.28
N GLU A 2 13.75 -12.70 1.79
CA GLU A 2 12.87 -12.63 2.97
C GLU A 2 11.78 -11.58 2.67
N GLN A 3 10.51 -11.87 2.97
CA GLN A 3 9.47 -10.83 3.02
C GLN A 3 9.21 -10.48 4.47
N MET A 4 9.70 -9.31 4.89
CA MET A 4 9.35 -8.75 6.19
C MET A 4 8.02 -7.99 6.04
N THR A 5 6.92 -8.68 6.29
CA THR A 5 5.61 -8.04 6.47
C THR A 5 5.50 -7.64 7.93
N ILE A 6 5.74 -6.37 8.24
CA ILE A 6 5.37 -5.82 9.54
C ILE A 6 3.88 -5.47 9.44
N ILE A 7 3.04 -5.91 10.38
CA ILE A 7 1.64 -5.50 10.47
C ILE A 7 1.52 -4.71 11.78
N PHE A 8 1.30 -3.40 11.71
CA PHE A 8 1.03 -2.61 12.89
C PHE A 8 -0.37 -2.93 13.43
N ARG A 9 -0.49 -3.19 14.75
CA ARG A 9 -1.72 -3.63 15.42
C ARG A 9 -1.99 -2.77 16.67
N SER A 10 -3.11 -2.05 16.71
CA SER A 10 -3.75 -1.57 17.96
C SER A 10 -5.13 -0.97 17.69
N GLY A 11 -6.01 -0.95 18.71
CA GLY A 11 -7.44 -0.87 18.46
C GLY A 11 -8.43 -0.36 19.50
N LEU A 12 -9.53 0.22 19.00
CA LEU A 12 -10.85 0.35 19.65
C LEU A 12 -11.88 -0.53 18.91
N PHE A 13 -12.60 -1.35 19.68
CA PHE A 13 -13.66 -2.25 19.23
C PHE A 13 -15.01 -1.55 19.42
N ASN A 14 -15.84 -1.47 18.37
CA ASN A 14 -17.21 -0.99 18.52
C ASN A 14 -18.13 -2.16 18.87
N SER A 15 -18.50 -2.26 20.14
CA SER A 15 -19.33 -3.35 20.68
C SER A 15 -20.78 -3.34 20.17
N SER A 16 -21.29 -2.21 19.68
CA SER A 16 -22.68 -2.10 19.22
C SER A 16 -22.89 -2.59 17.78
N SER A 17 -21.85 -2.50 16.94
CA SER A 17 -21.89 -2.96 15.54
C SER A 17 -21.05 -4.21 15.29
N ASN A 18 -20.33 -4.71 16.30
CA ASN A 18 -19.36 -5.81 16.19
C ASN A 18 -18.38 -5.63 15.02
N THR A 19 -17.98 -4.38 14.75
CA THR A 19 -17.13 -4.02 13.61
C THR A 19 -15.96 -3.16 14.03
N TYR A 20 -14.84 -3.36 13.35
CA TYR A 20 -13.67 -2.52 13.47
C TYR A 20 -13.87 -1.23 12.67
N VAL A 21 -13.76 -0.09 13.35
CA VAL A 21 -13.87 1.23 12.71
C VAL A 21 -12.53 1.53 12.02
N THR A 22 -12.50 1.33 10.71
CA THR A 22 -11.51 1.86 9.74
C THR A 22 -10.03 1.60 10.03
N GLY A 23 -9.55 0.38 9.82
CA GLY A 23 -8.12 0.07 9.84
C GLY A 23 -7.35 0.52 8.62
N LEU A 24 -6.05 0.70 8.80
CA LEU A 24 -5.08 0.79 7.72
C LEU A 24 -4.14 -0.43 7.76
N VAL A 25 -3.65 -0.81 6.59
CA VAL A 25 -2.60 -1.80 6.41
C VAL A 25 -1.53 -1.20 5.51
N TRP A 26 -0.31 -1.70 5.63
CA TRP A 26 0.77 -1.40 4.74
C TRP A 26 1.46 -2.69 4.27
N TYR A 27 2.04 -2.62 3.08
CA TYR A 27 2.78 -3.68 2.45
C TYR A 27 4.14 -3.15 2.01
N ALA A 28 5.19 -3.85 2.43
CA ALA A 28 6.57 -3.56 2.09
C ALA A 28 7.36 -4.87 1.97
N HIS A 29 8.44 -4.85 1.20
CA HIS A 29 9.30 -6.01 0.96
C HIS A 29 10.74 -5.59 0.66
N SER A 30 11.67 -6.55 0.69
CA SER A 30 13.10 -6.32 0.49
C SER A 30 13.55 -6.34 -0.99
N LYS A 31 12.64 -6.17 -1.97
CA LYS A 31 13.00 -6.15 -3.41
C LYS A 31 14.12 -5.13 -3.67
N GLY A 32 15.18 -5.57 -4.35
CA GLY A 32 16.38 -4.76 -4.60
C GLY A 32 17.37 -4.72 -3.43
N ALA A 33 17.15 -5.45 -2.33
CA ALA A 33 18.04 -5.42 -1.15
C ALA A 33 19.44 -5.98 -1.43
N SER A 34 19.55 -6.95 -2.32
CA SER A 34 20.81 -7.57 -2.73
C SER A 34 21.58 -6.79 -3.81
N HIS A 35 20.98 -5.71 -4.33
CA HIS A 35 21.55 -4.89 -5.40
C HIS A 35 22.26 -3.67 -4.79
N ALA A 36 23.50 -3.46 -5.22
CA ALA A 36 24.37 -2.40 -4.73
C ALA A 36 24.50 -1.22 -5.71
N GLU A 37 23.90 -1.32 -6.90
CA GLU A 37 23.92 -0.30 -7.92
C GLU A 37 23.25 0.99 -7.41
N ASP A 38 23.89 2.14 -7.61
CA ASP A 38 23.47 3.43 -7.05
C ASP A 38 22.00 3.77 -7.35
N PHE A 39 21.52 3.45 -8.55
CA PHE A 39 20.14 3.71 -8.94
C PHE A 39 19.15 2.84 -8.15
N VAL A 40 19.51 1.58 -7.82
CA VAL A 40 18.67 0.69 -7.02
C VAL A 40 18.66 1.13 -5.56
N VAL A 41 19.83 1.50 -5.02
CA VAL A 41 19.95 2.02 -3.65
C VAL A 41 19.16 3.31 -3.49
N SER A 42 19.32 4.25 -4.42
CA SER A 42 18.59 5.54 -4.42
C SER A 42 17.09 5.32 -4.55
N TRP A 43 16.67 4.43 -5.46
CA TRP A 43 15.26 4.10 -5.64
C TRP A 43 14.64 3.50 -4.37
N ARG A 44 15.33 2.54 -3.73
CA ARG A 44 14.90 1.98 -2.45
C ARG A 44 14.82 3.04 -1.36
N GLY A 45 15.74 3.99 -1.33
CA GLY A 45 15.70 5.14 -0.42
C GLY A 45 14.40 5.93 -0.56
N VAL A 46 13.98 6.23 -1.80
CA VAL A 46 12.71 6.92 -2.08
C VAL A 46 11.50 6.12 -1.61
N LEU A 47 11.46 4.81 -1.92
CA LEU A 47 10.35 3.95 -1.51
C LEU A 47 10.25 3.84 0.01
N ASN A 48 11.37 3.60 0.68
CA ASN A 48 11.45 3.47 2.13
C ASN A 48 11.07 4.77 2.83
N TYR A 49 11.53 5.91 2.32
CA TYR A 49 11.22 7.21 2.90
C TYR A 49 9.71 7.46 2.96
N PHE A 50 9.00 7.28 1.84
CA PHE A 50 7.56 7.59 1.80
C PHE A 50 6.68 6.53 2.48
N VAL A 51 7.05 5.25 2.42
CA VAL A 51 6.19 4.16 2.93
C VAL A 51 6.56 3.76 4.37
N LEU A 52 7.84 3.85 4.75
CA LEU A 52 8.33 3.43 6.06
C LEU A 52 8.69 4.62 6.96
N ASP A 53 9.62 5.48 6.53
CA ASP A 53 10.19 6.49 7.43
C ASP A 53 9.21 7.63 7.71
N ASN A 54 8.46 8.06 6.68
CA ASN A 54 7.43 9.08 6.73
C ASN A 54 6.02 8.49 6.67
N TRP A 55 5.81 7.35 7.34
CA TRP A 55 4.53 6.62 7.33
C TRP A 55 3.34 7.46 7.78
N GLN A 56 3.56 8.46 8.64
CA GLN A 56 2.52 9.37 9.15
C GLN A 56 1.85 10.15 8.02
N LEU A 57 2.57 10.45 6.93
CA LEU A 57 2.00 11.07 5.75
C LEU A 57 0.88 10.19 5.18
N CYS A 58 1.19 8.92 4.87
CA CYS A 58 0.19 8.00 4.33
C CYS A 58 -0.92 7.72 5.35
N TYR A 59 -0.59 7.56 6.63
CA TYR A 59 -1.57 7.35 7.69
C TYR A 59 -2.60 8.49 7.76
N ASN A 60 -2.12 9.73 7.92
CA ASN A 60 -2.98 10.90 8.04
C ASN A 60 -3.75 11.17 6.75
N LEU A 61 -3.11 11.01 5.59
CA LEU A 61 -3.76 11.17 4.31
C LEU A 61 -4.94 10.19 4.16
N LEU A 62 -4.73 8.92 4.46
CA LEU A 62 -5.79 7.92 4.34
C LEU A 62 -6.92 8.16 5.35
N LEU A 63 -6.63 8.67 6.55
CA LEU A 63 -7.68 9.01 7.52
C LEU A 63 -8.44 10.29 7.19
N SER A 64 -7.76 11.31 6.66
CA SER A 64 -8.34 12.65 6.46
C SER A 64 -8.93 12.89 5.07
N THR A 65 -8.77 11.94 4.15
CA THR A 65 -9.23 12.07 2.76
C THR A 65 -10.01 10.86 2.27
N ASN A 66 -10.57 11.01 1.06
CA ASN A 66 -11.26 9.93 0.35
C ASN A 66 -10.30 8.97 -0.39
N TYR A 67 -8.98 9.20 -0.33
CA TYR A 67 -8.03 8.24 -0.86
C TYR A 67 -8.13 6.90 -0.10
N THR A 68 -7.94 5.81 -0.82
CA THR A 68 -8.04 4.45 -0.30
C THR A 68 -6.70 3.76 -0.22
N THR A 69 -5.73 4.21 -1.02
CA THR A 69 -4.34 3.75 -1.01
C THR A 69 -3.38 4.93 -1.14
N CYS A 70 -2.15 4.72 -0.68
CA CYS A 70 -1.06 5.67 -0.70
C CYS A 70 0.23 4.91 -0.95
N GLY A 71 1.14 5.44 -1.77
CA GLY A 71 2.43 4.80 -2.02
C GLY A 71 3.41 5.79 -2.63
N ALA A 72 4.69 5.41 -2.63
CA ALA A 72 5.77 6.30 -3.00
C ALA A 72 5.59 6.90 -4.40
N VAL A 73 5.45 6.05 -5.43
CA VAL A 73 5.34 6.48 -6.82
C VAL A 73 4.20 5.74 -7.50
N LEU A 74 3.14 6.45 -7.84
CA LEU A 74 2.05 5.92 -8.67
C LEU A 74 2.44 6.05 -10.14
N ALA A 75 2.53 4.92 -10.83
CA ALA A 75 2.91 4.82 -12.23
C ALA A 75 1.74 4.28 -13.06
N PHE A 76 1.81 4.51 -14.38
CA PHE A 76 0.81 4.04 -15.34
C PHE A 76 1.49 3.28 -16.48
N ASP A 77 1.05 2.05 -16.75
CA ASP A 77 1.50 1.22 -17.87
C ASP A 77 0.45 1.25 -19.00
N ARG A 78 0.80 1.90 -20.11
CA ARG A 78 -0.07 2.04 -21.29
C ARG A 78 -0.24 0.75 -22.09
N VAL A 79 0.61 -0.26 -21.86
CA VAL A 79 0.69 -1.46 -22.71
C VAL A 79 -0.23 -2.57 -22.20
N ARG A 80 -0.71 -2.50 -20.95
CA ARG A 80 -1.55 -3.55 -20.37
C ARG A 80 -3.00 -3.43 -20.85
N LYS A 81 -3.53 -4.53 -21.38
CA LYS A 81 -4.84 -4.58 -22.07
C LYS A 81 -6.06 -4.67 -21.13
N ALA A 82 -5.86 -4.85 -19.82
CA ALA A 82 -6.91 -5.30 -18.91
C ALA A 82 -7.54 -4.20 -18.01
N GLY A 83 -7.43 -2.92 -18.38
CA GLY A 83 -7.99 -1.82 -17.57
C GLY A 83 -7.29 -1.58 -16.22
N TRP A 84 -6.30 -2.41 -15.87
CA TRP A 84 -5.43 -2.29 -14.70
C TRP A 84 -4.06 -1.77 -15.11
N ASN A 85 -3.99 -0.46 -15.27
CA ASN A 85 -2.80 0.20 -15.81
C ASN A 85 -2.05 0.98 -14.74
N THR A 86 -2.69 1.23 -13.60
CA THR A 86 -2.10 1.98 -12.50
C THR A 86 -1.44 1.03 -11.51
N TYR A 87 -0.28 1.38 -10.99
CA TYR A 87 0.42 0.60 -9.95
C TYR A 87 1.36 1.48 -9.12
N TYR A 88 1.75 0.99 -7.95
CA TYR A 88 2.84 1.60 -7.19
C TYR A 88 4.18 1.03 -7.65
N ALA A 89 5.02 1.87 -8.27
CA ALA A 89 6.35 1.46 -8.69
C ALA A 89 7.16 1.05 -7.46
N GLY A 90 7.63 -0.20 -7.44
CA GLY A 90 8.28 -0.80 -6.27
C GLY A 90 7.35 -1.60 -5.36
N ASN A 91 6.04 -1.64 -5.64
CA ASN A 91 5.03 -2.42 -4.93
C ASN A 91 5.09 -2.25 -3.40
N MET A 92 5.20 -1.00 -2.94
CA MET A 92 5.13 -0.63 -1.53
C MET A 92 4.04 0.41 -1.33
N TRP A 93 3.16 0.18 -0.37
CA TRP A 93 1.95 0.99 -0.21
C TRP A 93 1.30 0.85 1.16
N TRP A 94 0.50 1.86 1.52
CA TRP A 94 -0.51 1.84 2.56
C TRP A 94 -1.91 1.77 1.92
N ALA A 95 -2.86 1.14 2.59
CA ALA A 95 -4.25 1.06 2.15
C ALA A 95 -5.22 1.01 3.34
N LYS A 96 -6.46 1.45 3.09
CA LYS A 96 -7.58 1.17 3.99
C LYS A 96 -7.89 -0.33 3.97
N CYS A 97 -8.19 -0.91 5.11
CA CYS A 97 -8.56 -2.33 5.16
C CYS A 97 -9.88 -2.60 4.46
N SER A 98 -10.81 -1.63 4.49
CA SER A 98 -12.03 -1.68 3.70
C SER A 98 -11.77 -1.72 2.20
N HIS A 99 -10.67 -1.14 1.73
CA HIS A 99 -10.23 -1.25 0.34
C HIS A 99 -9.72 -2.64 0.04
N VAL A 100 -8.77 -3.14 0.83
CA VAL A 100 -8.21 -4.48 0.64
C VAL A 100 -9.31 -5.55 0.70
N ASN A 101 -10.29 -5.44 1.58
CA ASN A 101 -11.39 -6.42 1.67
C ASN A 101 -12.35 -6.41 0.47
N ARG A 102 -12.33 -5.38 -0.38
CA ARG A 102 -13.10 -5.34 -1.63
C ARG A 102 -12.33 -5.88 -2.83
N LEU A 103 -11.00 -5.96 -2.75
CA LEU A 103 -10.19 -6.45 -3.85
C LEU A 103 -10.54 -7.90 -4.15
N THR A 104 -10.56 -8.23 -5.44
CA THR A 104 -10.66 -9.60 -5.93
C THR A 104 -9.66 -10.47 -5.20
N ARG A 105 -10.09 -11.66 -4.78
CA ARG A 105 -9.20 -12.55 -4.04
C ARG A 105 -8.02 -12.98 -4.89
N LEU A 106 -6.85 -13.12 -4.25
CA LEU A 106 -5.61 -13.49 -4.94
C LEU A 106 -5.73 -14.80 -5.75
N GLU A 107 -6.60 -15.71 -5.35
CA GLU A 107 -6.78 -16.99 -6.07
C GLU A 107 -7.35 -16.82 -7.49
N ALA A 108 -7.92 -15.66 -7.82
CA ALA A 108 -8.43 -15.36 -9.15
C ALA A 108 -7.38 -14.74 -10.10
N PHE A 109 -6.19 -14.41 -9.59
CA PHE A 109 -5.10 -13.87 -10.40
C PHE A 109 -4.21 -14.99 -10.95
N ASP A 110 -3.61 -14.77 -12.12
CA ASP A 110 -2.54 -15.64 -12.60
C ASP A 110 -1.27 -15.43 -11.76
N LEU A 111 -1.08 -16.28 -10.76
CA LEU A 111 0.05 -16.23 -9.84
C LEU A 111 1.41 -16.47 -10.53
N LYS A 112 1.44 -16.90 -11.80
CA LYS A 112 2.67 -17.02 -12.59
C LYS A 112 3.13 -15.69 -13.17
N ASP A 113 2.21 -14.75 -13.40
CA ASP A 113 2.55 -13.41 -13.85
C ASP A 113 2.85 -12.52 -12.65
N ARG A 114 4.12 -12.51 -12.25
CA ARG A 114 4.64 -11.67 -11.14
C ARG A 114 4.32 -10.18 -11.31
N HIS A 115 4.08 -9.70 -12.52
CA HIS A 115 3.80 -8.29 -12.78
C HIS A 115 2.36 -7.92 -12.40
N LEU A 116 1.45 -8.88 -12.26
CA LEU A 116 0.10 -8.66 -11.75
C LEU A 116 0.10 -8.34 -10.25
N ALA A 117 1.10 -8.81 -9.49
CA ALA A 117 1.23 -8.51 -8.06
C ALA A 117 1.35 -7.00 -7.80
N GLU A 118 2.02 -6.26 -8.70
CA GLU A 118 2.19 -4.82 -8.58
C GLU A 118 0.89 -4.05 -8.84
N LEU A 119 -0.08 -4.66 -9.53
CA LEU A 119 -1.38 -4.09 -9.84
C LEU A 119 -2.42 -4.36 -8.75
N TYR A 120 -2.17 -5.30 -7.83
CA TYR A 120 -3.19 -5.83 -6.94
C TYR A 120 -3.92 -4.75 -6.14
N VAL A 121 -3.18 -3.84 -5.49
CA VAL A 121 -3.80 -2.83 -4.63
C VAL A 121 -4.52 -1.73 -5.44
N THR A 122 -4.20 -1.60 -6.72
CA THR A 122 -4.75 -0.59 -7.64
C THR A 122 -5.71 -1.20 -8.67
N SER A 123 -6.08 -2.47 -8.52
CA SER A 123 -6.94 -3.18 -9.47
C SER A 123 -8.41 -2.77 -9.40
N GLU A 124 -8.78 -1.94 -8.42
CA GLU A 124 -10.11 -1.34 -8.31
C GLU A 124 -10.10 0.08 -8.90
N PRO A 125 -10.61 0.29 -10.13
CA PRO A 125 -10.42 1.55 -10.85
C PRO A 125 -11.28 2.70 -10.33
N ALA A 126 -12.33 2.42 -9.54
CA ALA A 126 -13.29 3.42 -9.10
C ALA A 126 -12.89 4.17 -7.80
N VAL A 127 -11.66 4.00 -7.31
CA VAL A 127 -11.21 4.59 -6.04
C VAL A 127 -10.00 5.49 -6.19
N GLY A 128 -9.84 6.44 -5.26
CA GLY A 128 -8.68 7.31 -5.23
C GLY A 128 -7.42 6.60 -4.76
N HIS A 129 -6.35 6.71 -5.55
CA HIS A 129 -4.99 6.30 -5.22
C HIS A 129 -4.08 7.52 -5.11
N PHE A 130 -3.32 7.64 -4.02
CA PHE A 130 -2.44 8.78 -3.80
C PHE A 130 -0.98 8.46 -4.15
N ASN A 131 -0.30 9.43 -4.79
CA ASN A 131 1.12 9.39 -5.16
C ASN A 131 1.92 10.34 -4.26
N CYS A 132 2.74 9.81 -3.35
CA CYS A 132 3.51 10.63 -2.41
C CYS A 132 4.58 11.48 -3.08
N HIS A 133 5.26 10.94 -4.09
CA HIS A 133 6.39 11.59 -4.75
C HIS A 133 5.99 12.80 -5.60
N PHE A 134 4.73 12.89 -6.03
CA PHE A 134 4.30 13.94 -6.96
C PHE A 134 4.02 15.30 -6.30
N ILE A 135 4.02 15.39 -4.95
CA ILE A 135 3.69 16.64 -4.28
C ILE A 135 4.88 17.20 -3.50
N ASN A 136 5.18 18.47 -3.78
CA ASN A 136 6.02 19.35 -2.97
C ASN A 136 5.21 19.73 -1.69
N LEU A 137 5.14 18.82 -0.71
CA LEU A 137 4.20 18.89 0.41
C LEU A 137 4.72 19.77 1.56
N ASN A 138 4.28 21.03 1.59
CA ASN A 138 4.22 21.83 2.82
C ASN A 138 2.90 21.53 3.57
N ILE A 139 2.69 20.30 4.05
CA ILE A 139 1.55 20.03 4.95
C ILE A 139 2.02 20.10 6.40
N LEU A 140 1.59 21.16 7.10
CA LEU A 140 1.63 21.23 8.56
C LEU A 140 0.49 20.36 9.11
N ILE A 141 0.79 19.14 9.54
CA ILE A 141 -0.16 18.28 10.25
C ILE A 141 0.29 18.16 11.70
N ASN A 142 -0.57 18.54 12.64
CA ASN A 142 -0.35 18.29 14.06
C ASN A 142 -0.44 16.79 14.35
N PHE A 143 0.68 16.21 14.79
CA PHE A 143 0.82 14.79 15.04
C PHE A 143 0.13 14.40 16.35
N ASN A 144 -1.08 13.87 16.27
CA ASN A 144 -1.62 13.03 17.34
C ASN A 144 -1.40 11.57 16.97
N LYS A 145 -0.70 10.83 17.84
CA LYS A 145 -0.49 9.39 17.72
C LYS A 145 -1.80 8.66 17.99
N GLN A 146 -2.67 8.58 17.00
CA GLN A 146 -3.83 7.70 17.03
C GLN A 146 -3.60 6.55 16.04
N THR A 147 -4.11 5.37 16.36
CA THR A 147 -3.93 4.12 15.60
C THR A 147 -5.29 3.52 15.29
N ALA A 148 -5.41 2.79 14.17
CA ALA A 148 -6.67 2.24 13.70
C ALA A 148 -6.59 0.75 13.34
N ASN A 149 -7.69 0.02 13.57
CA ASN A 149 -7.76 -1.44 13.59
C ASN A 149 -8.03 -2.11 12.24
N CYS A 150 -7.18 -3.05 11.82
CA CYS A 150 -7.37 -3.77 10.56
C CYS A 150 -7.79 -5.23 10.75
N THR A 151 -8.84 -5.67 10.05
CA THR A 151 -9.11 -7.08 9.76
C THR A 151 -9.08 -7.27 8.26
N ILE A 152 -8.18 -8.13 7.77
CA ILE A 152 -8.06 -8.49 6.36
C ILE A 152 -8.60 -9.90 6.20
N ASN A 153 -9.59 -10.08 5.33
CA ASN A 153 -10.27 -11.36 5.14
C ASN A 153 -9.61 -12.23 4.04
N GLN A 154 -8.42 -11.86 3.60
CA GLN A 154 -7.67 -12.56 2.56
C GLN A 154 -6.16 -12.52 2.83
N PRO A 155 -5.41 -13.55 2.42
CA PRO A 155 -3.95 -13.51 2.46
C PRO A 155 -3.43 -12.42 1.52
N MET A 156 -2.40 -11.68 1.95
CA MET A 156 -1.73 -10.67 1.11
C MET A 156 -0.43 -11.20 0.46
N PHE A 157 -0.26 -12.53 0.42
CA PHE A 157 0.99 -13.15 -0.02
C PHE A 157 0.87 -13.66 -1.45
N TRP A 158 1.77 -13.18 -2.31
CA TRP A 158 2.09 -13.81 -3.59
C TRP A 158 3.23 -14.82 -3.37
N ALA A 159 3.01 -16.07 -3.77
CA ALA A 159 4.03 -17.10 -3.65
C ALA A 159 5.12 -16.88 -4.72
N ARG A 160 6.36 -16.65 -4.24
CA ARG A 160 7.63 -16.51 -4.98
C ARG A 160 7.85 -15.21 -5.74
N TRP A 161 8.72 -14.37 -5.16
CA TRP A 161 9.52 -13.34 -5.82
C TRP A 161 10.89 -13.89 -6.16
#